data_AF-A0A523QHJ7-F1
#
_entry.id   AF-A0A523QHJ7-F1
#
_cell.length_a   1.000
_cell.length_b   1.000
_cell.length_c   1.000
_cell.angle_alpha   90.00
_cell.angle_beta   90.00
_cell.angle_gamma   90.00
#
_symmetry.space_group_name_H-M   'P 1'
#
loop_
_entity.id
_entity.type
_entity.pdbx_description
1 polymer ?
#
loop_
_entity_poly.entity_id
_entity_poly.type
_entity_poly.pdbx_seq_one_letter_code
_entity_poly.pdbx_strand_id
1 'polypeptide(L)'
;MSKIIASAAIRGAHKYVKEAEKELSKLIQEKGPDYKVAYPNTAYYLPLIYAILGLKVENLEGATQALKEAKGLLPAPPSEKLWLPYLGDALDAGI
;
A
#
# COMPACT_ATOMS: atom_id res chain seq x y z
N MET A 1 3.99 17.06 -14.74
CA MET A 1 4.17 15.60 -14.55
C MET A 1 4.17 14.92 -15.92
N SER A 2 5.17 14.11 -16.25
CA SER A 2 5.22 13.38 -17.54
C SER A 2 4.39 12.10 -17.47
N LYS A 3 3.69 11.74 -18.57
CA LYS A 3 2.98 10.47 -18.71
C LYS A 3 3.88 9.26 -18.47
N ILE A 4 5.11 9.30 -19.00
CA ILE A 4 6.08 8.21 -18.86
C ILE A 4 6.40 7.96 -17.38
N ILE A 5 6.60 9.04 -16.62
CA ILE A 5 6.93 8.98 -15.19
C ILE A 5 5.70 8.48 -14.40
N ALA A 6 4.51 9.03 -14.66
CA ALA A 6 3.28 8.60 -13.99
C ALA A 6 2.98 7.12 -14.26
N SER A 7 3.11 6.65 -15.52
CA SER A 7 2.96 5.24 -15.85
C SER A 7 3.99 4.35 -15.14
N ALA A 8 5.23 4.79 -14.99
CA ALA A 8 6.26 4.04 -14.28
C ALA A 8 5.95 3.94 -12.78
N ALA A 9 5.57 5.05 -12.14
CA ALA A 9 5.19 5.10 -10.73
C ALA A 9 4.00 4.17 -10.44
N ILE A 10 2.92 4.29 -11.21
CA ILE A 10 1.71 3.48 -11.04
C ILE A 10 2.03 1.98 -11.20
N ARG A 11 2.81 1.60 -12.22
CA ARG A 11 3.24 0.19 -12.36
C ARG A 11 4.07 -0.30 -11.17
N GLY A 12 4.94 0.55 -10.63
CA GLY A 12 5.73 0.24 -9.44
C GLY A 12 4.85 0.02 -8.21
N ALA A 13 3.86 0.88 -7.99
CA ALA A 13 2.91 0.77 -6.89
C ALA A 13 2.15 -0.57 -6.92
N HIS A 14 1.60 -0.94 -8.09
CA HIS A 14 0.94 -2.24 -8.30
C HIS A 14 1.88 -3.42 -7.98
N LYS A 15 3.16 -3.31 -8.34
CA LYS A 15 4.16 -4.34 -8.02
C LYS A 15 4.36 -4.47 -6.50
N TYR A 16 4.61 -3.37 -5.80
CA TYR A 16 4.90 -3.40 -4.36
C TYR A 16 3.71 -3.86 -3.53
N VAL A 17 2.49 -3.42 -3.86
CA VAL A 17 1.27 -3.87 -3.17
C VAL A 17 1.06 -5.38 -3.37
N LYS A 18 1.34 -5.90 -4.57
CA LYS A 18 1.27 -7.34 -4.85
C LYS A 18 2.32 -8.15 -4.10
N GLU A 19 3.54 -7.63 -3.98
CA GLU A 19 4.61 -8.25 -3.18
C GLU A 19 4.23 -8.30 -1.69
N ALA A 20 3.75 -7.18 -1.15
CA ALA A 20 3.27 -7.10 0.23
C ALA A 20 2.10 -8.07 0.50
N GLU A 21 1.14 -8.17 -0.42
CA GLU A 21 0.03 -9.13 -0.32
C GLU A 21 0.52 -10.59 -0.24
N LYS A 22 1.48 -10.94 -1.09
CA LYS A 22 2.03 -12.30 -1.13
C LYS A 22 2.75 -12.64 0.17
N GLU A 23 3.58 -11.73 0.67
CA GLU A 23 4.33 -11.93 1.90
C GLU A 23 3.42 -11.99 3.13
N LEU A 24 2.44 -11.08 3.21
CA LEU A 24 1.48 -11.06 4.31
C LEU A 24 0.63 -12.34 4.34
N SER A 25 0.13 -12.76 3.18
CA SER A 25 -0.66 -14.01 3.07
C SER A 25 0.15 -15.23 3.52
N LYS A 26 1.43 -15.30 3.13
CA LYS A 26 2.33 -16.37 3.57
C LYS A 26 2.54 -16.34 5.08
N LEU A 27 2.79 -15.17 5.67
CA LEU A 27 3.00 -15.03 7.11
C LEU A 27 1.75 -15.38 7.92
N ILE A 28 0.56 -15.00 7.44
CA ILE A 28 -0.70 -15.37 8.08
C ILE A 28 -0.90 -16.88 8.06
N GLN A 29 -0.56 -17.56 6.97
CA GLN A 29 -0.62 -19.04 6.90
C GLN A 29 0.34 -19.71 7.87
N GLU A 30 1.54 -19.14 8.06
CA GLU A 30 2.58 -19.72 8.92
C GLU A 30 2.35 -19.45 10.42
N LYS A 31 1.86 -18.25 10.78
CA LYS A 31 1.82 -17.77 12.17
C LYS A 31 0.42 -17.49 12.71
N GLY A 32 -0.59 -17.49 11.85
CA GLY A 32 -1.95 -17.10 12.20
C GLY A 32 -2.18 -15.58 12.19
N PRO A 33 -3.45 -15.15 12.11
CA PRO A 33 -3.83 -13.73 11.99
C PRO A 33 -3.48 -12.89 13.23
N ASP A 34 -3.49 -13.49 14.42
CA ASP A 34 -3.26 -12.82 15.70
C ASP A 34 -1.77 -12.57 16.02
N TYR A 35 -0.87 -13.00 15.13
CA TYR A 35 0.56 -12.81 15.36
C TYR A 35 0.92 -11.32 15.46
N LYS A 36 1.56 -10.95 16.58
CA LYS A 36 1.84 -9.55 16.93
C LYS A 36 2.82 -8.91 15.95
N VAL A 37 2.50 -7.69 15.52
CA VAL A 37 3.33 -6.83 14.68
C VAL A 37 3.64 -5.56 15.46
N ALA A 38 4.93 -5.25 15.63
CA ALA A 38 5.36 -4.02 16.28
C ALA A 38 6.80 -3.68 15.89
N TYR A 39 7.09 -2.39 15.77
CA TYR A 39 8.47 -1.90 15.80
C TYR A 39 8.97 -1.77 17.24
N PRO A 40 10.28 -1.93 17.48
CA PRO A 40 10.85 -1.65 18.79
C PRO A 40 10.78 -0.15 19.11
N ASN A 41 10.60 0.19 20.38
CA ASN A 41 10.71 1.55 20.91
C ASN A 41 9.79 2.61 20.24
N THR A 42 8.56 2.23 19.86
CA THR A 42 7.56 3.18 19.37
C THR A 42 6.19 2.91 19.98
N ALA A 43 5.45 3.98 20.27
CA ALA A 43 4.04 3.94 20.64
C ALA A 43 3.10 4.19 19.44
N TYR A 44 3.65 4.32 18.23
CA TYR A 44 2.93 4.71 17.01
C TYR A 44 2.69 3.54 16.04
N TYR A 45 2.70 2.30 16.54
CA TYR A 45 2.41 1.09 15.74
C TYR A 45 3.28 1.02 14.48
N LEU A 46 2.66 1.00 13.30
CA LEU A 46 3.29 1.27 12.01
C LEU A 46 3.07 2.77 11.67
N PRO A 47 4.08 3.64 11.86
CA PRO A 47 3.85 5.08 11.94
C PRO A 47 3.21 5.71 10.70
N LEU A 48 3.61 5.29 9.49
CA LEU A 48 3.06 5.84 8.24
C LEU A 48 1.59 5.48 8.07
N ILE A 49 1.24 4.22 8.34
CA ILE A 49 -0.14 3.73 8.28
C ILE A 49 -1.01 4.43 9.32
N TYR A 50 -0.49 4.60 10.54
CA TYR A 50 -1.19 5.30 11.60
C TYR A 50 -1.39 6.80 11.27
N ALA A 51 -0.39 7.45 10.67
CA ALA A 51 -0.47 8.86 10.31
C ALA A 51 -1.49 9.16 9.20
N ILE A 52 -1.59 8.29 8.18
CA ILE A 52 -2.46 8.50 7.02
C ILE A 52 -3.87 7.98 7.28
N LEU A 53 -4.00 6.79 7.86
CA LEU A 53 -5.28 6.08 7.98
C LEU A 53 -5.84 6.07 9.41
N GLY A 54 -5.06 6.45 10.42
CA GLY A 54 -5.45 6.32 11.83
C GLY A 54 -5.51 4.87 12.33
N LEU A 55 -5.11 3.90 11.50
CA LEU A 55 -5.19 2.47 11.81
C LEU A 55 -4.04 2.04 12.74
N LYS A 56 -4.42 1.44 13.88
CA LYS A 56 -3.50 0.88 14.86
C LYS A 56 -3.20 -0.58 14.52
N VAL A 57 -2.15 -0.80 13.73
CA VAL A 57 -1.74 -2.15 13.34
C VAL A 57 -0.98 -2.83 14.47
N GLU A 58 -1.63 -3.80 15.13
CA GLU A 58 -1.07 -4.56 16.26
C GLU A 58 -0.76 -6.02 15.92
N ASN A 59 -1.39 -6.57 14.88
CA ASN A 59 -1.25 -7.96 14.43
C ASN A 59 -1.31 -8.07 12.88
N LEU A 60 -1.15 -9.28 12.35
CA LEU A 60 -1.20 -9.53 10.90
C LEU A 60 -2.59 -9.28 10.30
N GLU A 61 -3.67 -9.45 11.07
CA GLU A 61 -5.01 -9.06 10.62
C GLU A 61 -5.12 -7.54 10.40
N GLY A 62 -4.60 -6.73 11.32
CA GLY A 62 -4.54 -5.27 11.18
C GLY A 62 -3.70 -4.85 9.96
N ALA A 63 -2.61 -5.57 9.68
CA ALA A 63 -1.83 -5.34 8.47
C ALA A 63 -2.63 -5.66 7.19
N THR A 64 -3.55 -6.63 7.25
CA THR A 64 -4.45 -6.97 6.13
C THR A 64 -5.43 -5.83 5.85
N GLN A 65 -5.96 -5.20 6.90
CA GLN A 65 -6.83 -4.03 6.76
C GLN A 65 -6.07 -2.85 6.12
N ALA A 66 -4.85 -2.58 6.56
CA ALA A 66 -4.03 -1.52 5.96
C ALA A 66 -3.69 -1.79 4.48
N LEU A 67 -3.38 -3.05 4.13
CA LEU A 67 -3.12 -3.45 2.74
C LEU A 67 -4.37 -3.27 1.85
N LYS A 68 -5.57 -3.48 2.40
CA LYS A 68 -6.82 -3.24 1.68
C LYS A 68 -6.99 -1.76 1.31
N GLU A 69 -6.67 -0.85 2.23
CA GLU A 69 -6.69 0.59 1.94
C GLU A 69 -5.68 0.96 0.86
N ALA A 70 -4.45 0.44 0.94
CA ALA A 70 -3.42 0.67 -0.09
C ALA A 70 -3.87 0.19 -1.48
N LYS A 71 -4.57 -0.95 -1.58
CA LYS A 71 -5.15 -1.41 -2.84
C LYS A 71 -6.21 -0.46 -3.40
N GLY A 72 -6.97 0.22 -2.53
CA GLY A 72 -7.96 1.22 -2.91
C GLY A 72 -7.34 2.47 -3.53
N LEU A 73 -6.07 2.77 -3.20
CA LEU A 73 -5.32 3.92 -3.73
C LEU A 73 -4.62 3.63 -5.05
N LEU A 74 -4.63 2.37 -5.54
CA LEU A 74 -3.96 2.02 -6.79
C LEU A 74 -4.79 2.46 -8.02
N PRO A 75 -4.37 3.50 -8.76
CA PRO A 75 -5.08 3.93 -9.95
C PRO A 75 -4.83 2.95 -11.11
N ALA A 76 -5.66 3.06 -12.15
CA ALA A 76 -5.41 2.40 -13.41
C ALA A 76 -4.19 3.02 -14.13
N PRO A 77 -3.44 2.26 -14.94
CA PRO A 77 -2.39 2.82 -15.78
C PRO A 77 -2.95 3.92 -16.71
N PRO A 78 -2.20 5.01 -16.95
CA PRO A 78 -2.59 6.07 -17.87
C PRO A 78 -2.96 5.54 -19.27
N SER A 79 -4.07 6.02 -19.82
CA SER A 79 -4.53 5.66 -21.18
C SER A 79 -3.47 5.98 -22.25
N GLU A 80 -3.34 5.11 -23.24
CA GLU A 80 -2.39 5.30 -24.35
C GLU A 80 -2.73 6.53 -25.22
N LYS A 81 -4.02 6.76 -25.48
CA LYS A 81 -4.50 7.75 -26.45
C LYS A 81 -5.05 9.03 -25.82
N LEU A 82 -5.46 8.99 -24.55
CA LEU A 82 -6.06 10.13 -23.85
C LEU A 82 -5.07 10.77 -22.87
N TRP A 83 -4.87 12.08 -23.00
CA TRP A 83 -4.06 12.89 -22.10
C TRP A 83 -4.91 13.59 -21.07
N LEU A 84 -5.20 12.87 -19.98
CA LEU A 84 -5.81 13.42 -18.78
C LEU A 84 -4.71 13.86 -17.78
N PRO A 85 -4.98 14.78 -16.85
CA PRO A 85 -4.03 15.11 -15.79
C PRO A 85 -3.67 13.87 -14.95
N TYR A 86 -2.38 13.56 -14.83
CA TYR A 86 -1.89 12.34 -14.16
C TYR A 86 -1.36 12.56 -12.75
N LEU A 87 -1.35 13.81 -12.27
CA LEU A 87 -0.69 14.15 -11.01
C LEU A 87 -1.40 13.52 -9.81
N GLY A 88 -2.74 13.56 -9.76
CA GLY A 88 -3.53 12.95 -8.67
C GLY A 88 -3.28 11.45 -8.57
N ASP A 89 -3.56 10.72 -9.65
CA ASP A 89 -3.30 9.27 -9.73
C ASP A 89 -1.86 8.89 -9.35
N ALA A 90 -0.87 9.65 -9.84
CA ALA A 90 0.53 9.37 -9.52
C ALA A 90 0.88 9.64 -8.05
N LEU A 91 0.21 10.59 -7.39
CA LEU A 91 0.37 10.84 -5.97
C LEU A 91 -0.31 9.74 -5.14
N ASP A 92 -1.54 9.35 -5.51
CA ASP A 92 -2.27 8.26 -4.84
C ASP A 92 -1.51 6.94 -4.93
N ALA A 93 -0.92 6.63 -6.09
CA ALA A 93 -0.05 5.46 -6.27
C ALA A 93 1.25 5.52 -5.44
N GLY A 94 1.69 6.70 -5.03
CA GLY A 94 2.90 6.89 -4.23
C GLY A 94 2.67 6.76 -2.72
N ILE A 95 1.40 6.82 -2.29
CA ILE A 95 0.97 6.65 -0.91
C ILE A 95 0.82 5.16 -0.60
#